data_AF-A0A523I2P9-F1
#
_entry.id   AF-A0A523I2P9-F1
#
_cell.length_a   1.000
_cell.length_b   1.000
_cell.length_c   1.000
_cell.angle_alpha   90.00
_cell.angle_beta   90.00
_cell.angle_gamma   90.00
#
_symmetry.space_group_name_H-M   'P 1'
#
loop_
_entity.id
_entity.type
_entity.pdbx_description
1 polymer ?
#
loop_
_entity_poly.entity_id
_entity_poly.type
_entity_poly.pdbx_seq_one_letter_code
_entity_poly.pdbx_strand_id
1 'polypeptide(L)'
;MICKNQDVVLEAVKTGKWDNETRSHFESCAICQEEAKVWSWLKSFARETEKEANPAAYGLIWLKAQFREKQEAQRKALRPLVIFQIAAGALLGLVLLFLTFENWPLIQGLAIQLLADGPFDTTKVEPAAFPAVVSLMSVLFLMLFLVLTFLLTSNSFVWED
;
A
#
# COMPACT_ATOMS: atom_id res chain seq x y z
N MET A 1 7.85 52.46 -29.70
CA MET A 1 8.84 53.40 -29.10
C MET A 1 9.36 52.74 -27.84
N ILE A 2 10.68 52.71 -27.64
CA ILE A 2 11.31 52.01 -26.50
C ILE A 2 11.55 53.05 -25.41
N CYS A 3 10.99 52.82 -24.21
CA CYS A 3 11.25 53.69 -23.06
C CYS A 3 12.53 53.22 -22.35
N LYS A 4 13.52 54.10 -22.23
CA LYS A 4 14.83 53.77 -21.64
C LYS A 4 14.78 53.59 -20.10
N ASN A 5 13.80 54.21 -19.44
CA ASN A 5 13.64 54.16 -17.98
C ASN A 5 12.55 53.17 -17.53
N GLN A 6 12.10 52.31 -18.43
CA GLN A 6 10.99 51.38 -18.19
C GLN A 6 11.28 50.47 -16.98
N ASP A 7 12.47 49.88 -16.90
CA ASP A 7 12.84 48.94 -15.83
C ASP A 7 12.80 49.60 -14.44
N VAL A 8 13.27 50.84 -14.34
CA VAL A 8 13.32 51.62 -13.09
C VAL A 8 11.90 51.97 -12.62
N VAL A 9 11.03 52.39 -13.55
CA VAL A 9 9.62 52.66 -13.25
C VAL A 9 8.89 51.38 -12.85
N LEU A 10 9.15 50.26 -13.53
CA LEU A 10 8.53 48.98 -13.23
C LEU A 10 8.93 48.48 -11.84
N GLU A 11 10.18 48.67 -11.45
CA GLU A 11 10.67 48.34 -10.11
C GLU A 11 10.05 49.24 -9.02
N ALA A 12 9.90 50.54 -9.31
CA ALA A 12 9.18 51.47 -8.44
C ALA A 12 7.70 51.08 -8.25
N VAL A 13 7.03 50.63 -9.32
CA VAL A 13 5.64 50.13 -9.27
C VAL A 13 5.52 48.85 -8.44
N LYS A 14 6.48 47.91 -8.57
CA LYS A 14 6.48 46.65 -7.80
C LYS A 14 6.71 46.89 -6.31
N THR A 15 7.73 47.68 -5.98
CA THR A 15 8.21 47.91 -4.60
C THR A 15 7.46 49.03 -3.87
N GLY A 16 6.79 49.91 -4.61
CA GLY A 16 6.14 51.11 -4.07
C GLY A 16 7.10 52.24 -3.69
N LYS A 17 8.40 52.10 -3.99
CA LYS A 17 9.42 53.12 -3.72
C LYS A 17 9.57 54.04 -4.93
N TRP A 18 9.22 55.31 -4.77
CA TRP A 18 9.30 56.32 -5.81
C TRP A 18 10.33 57.39 -5.44
N ASP A 19 11.23 57.70 -6.38
CA ASP A 19 11.99 58.93 -6.36
C ASP A 19 11.25 60.03 -7.15
N ASN A 20 11.70 61.27 -7.04
CA ASN A 20 11.03 62.40 -7.69
C ASN A 20 11.17 62.36 -9.22
N GLU A 21 12.29 61.85 -9.75
CA GLU A 21 12.57 61.79 -11.18
C GLU A 21 11.75 60.69 -11.89
N THR A 22 11.67 59.50 -11.31
CA THR A 22 10.90 58.37 -11.85
C THR A 22 9.40 58.65 -11.77
N ARG A 23 8.94 59.38 -10.74
CA ARG A 23 7.54 59.82 -10.64
C ARG A 23 7.17 60.83 -11.73
N SER A 24 8.02 61.82 -11.99
CA SER A 24 7.81 62.79 -13.06
C SER A 24 7.80 62.12 -14.45
N HIS A 25 8.67 61.14 -14.66
CA HIS A 25 8.70 60.37 -15.90
C HIS A 25 7.44 59.50 -16.08
N PHE A 26 6.96 58.87 -15.01
CA PHE A 26 5.74 58.07 -15.03
C PHE A 26 4.49 58.88 -15.42
N GLU A 27 4.38 60.12 -14.97
CA GLU A 27 3.25 61.00 -15.30
C GLU A 27 3.25 61.45 -16.78
N SER A 28 4.43 61.50 -17.41
CA SER A 28 4.59 61.94 -18.81
C SER A 28 4.64 60.81 -19.83
N CYS A 29 4.90 59.57 -19.42
CA CYS A 29 5.09 58.44 -20.32
C CYS A 29 3.87 57.49 -20.35
N ALA A 30 3.16 57.45 -21.49
CA ALA A 30 1.99 56.59 -21.67
C ALA A 30 2.31 55.08 -21.59
N ILE A 31 3.48 54.65 -22.08
CA ILE A 31 3.88 53.23 -22.08
C ILE A 31 4.04 52.72 -20.64
N CYS A 32 4.72 53.48 -19.79
CA CYS A 32 4.90 53.14 -18.38
C CYS A 32 3.57 53.11 -17.61
N GLN A 33 2.61 53.97 -17.98
CA GLN A 33 1.27 53.96 -17.38
C GLN A 33 0.45 52.72 -17.76
N GLU A 34 0.53 52.28 -19.01
CA GLU A 34 -0.13 51.04 -19.44
C GLU A 34 0.46 49.82 -18.74
N GLU A 35 1.78 49.72 -18.64
CA GLU A 35 2.43 48.63 -17.93
C GLU A 35 2.11 48.61 -16.43
N ALA A 36 1.97 49.78 -15.81
CA ALA A 36 1.53 49.87 -14.40
C ALA A 36 0.09 49.39 -14.20
N LYS A 37 -0.80 49.58 -15.17
CA LYS A 37 -2.18 49.04 -15.13
C LYS A 37 -2.18 47.52 -15.27
N VAL A 38 -1.34 46.96 -16.14
CA VAL A 38 -1.18 45.51 -16.25
C VAL A 38 -0.62 44.94 -14.95
N TRP A 39 0.36 45.62 -14.35
CA TRP A 39 0.93 45.21 -13.06
C TRP A 39 -0.08 45.26 -11.91
N SER A 40 -0.92 46.29 -11.84
CA SER A 40 -1.94 46.40 -10.80
C SER A 40 -2.99 45.29 -10.95
N TRP A 41 -3.41 44.98 -12.18
CA TRP A 41 -4.31 43.87 -12.48
C TRP A 41 -3.69 42.51 -12.09
N LEU A 42 -2.43 42.28 -12.44
CA LEU A 42 -1.71 41.06 -12.08
C LEU A 42 -1.58 40.91 -10.55
N LYS A 43 -1.33 42.01 -9.85
CA LYS A 43 -1.23 42.04 -8.38
C LYS A 43 -2.57 41.77 -7.71
N SER A 44 -3.70 42.26 -8.27
CA SER A 44 -5.03 41.89 -7.79
C SER A 44 -5.34 40.42 -8.01
N PHE A 45 -4.99 39.88 -9.19
CA PHE A 45 -5.19 38.47 -9.51
C PHE A 45 -4.39 37.57 -8.58
N ALA A 46 -3.11 37.88 -8.36
CA ALA A 46 -2.25 37.16 -7.42
C ALA A 46 -2.85 37.12 -5.99
N ARG A 47 -3.39 38.26 -5.50
CA ARG A 47 -4.06 38.33 -4.19
C ARG A 47 -5.34 37.50 -4.11
N GLU A 48 -6.11 37.41 -5.19
CA GLU A 48 -7.30 36.55 -5.27
C GLU A 48 -6.88 35.08 -5.18
N THR A 49 -5.88 34.70 -5.98
CA THR A 49 -5.36 33.33 -6.00
C THR A 49 -4.68 32.91 -4.70
N GLU A 50 -4.04 33.84 -3.98
CA GLU A 50 -3.42 33.56 -2.68
C GLU A 50 -4.46 33.31 -1.58
N LYS A 51 -5.66 33.91 -1.68
CA LYS A 51 -6.78 33.62 -0.77
C LYS A 51 -7.39 32.24 -1.01
N GLU A 52 -7.44 31.81 -2.27
CA GLU A 52 -7.97 30.49 -2.65
C GLU A 52 -6.92 29.38 -2.49
N ALA A 53 -5.64 29.70 -2.65
CA ALA A 53 -4.56 28.78 -2.42
C ALA A 53 -4.45 28.48 -0.93
N ASN A 54 -4.75 27.24 -0.55
CA ASN A 54 -4.45 26.75 0.79
C ASN A 54 -3.05 26.11 0.80
N PRO A 55 -1.97 26.83 1.20
CA PRO A 55 -0.60 26.31 1.19
C PRO A 55 -0.44 25.03 2.03
N ALA A 56 -1.25 24.85 3.07
CA ALA A 56 -1.24 23.64 3.89
C ALA A 56 -1.74 22.40 3.13
N ALA A 57 -2.64 22.57 2.16
CA ALA A 57 -3.18 21.47 1.37
C ALA A 57 -2.14 20.88 0.42
N TYR A 58 -1.23 21.69 -0.15
CA TYR A 58 -0.19 21.22 -1.06
C TYR A 58 0.80 20.27 -0.36
N GLY A 59 1.25 20.63 0.85
CA GLY A 59 2.13 19.77 1.65
C GLY A 59 1.46 18.44 2.01
N LEU A 60 0.16 18.46 2.34
CA LEU A 60 -0.61 17.24 2.64
C LEU A 60 -0.79 16.34 1.41
N ILE A 61 -1.01 16.90 0.23
CA ILE A 61 -1.15 16.13 -1.02
C ILE A 61 0.18 15.46 -1.36
N TRP A 62 1.29 16.21 -1.28
CA TRP A 62 2.63 15.67 -1.54
C TRP A 62 3.03 14.60 -0.52
N LEU A 63 2.73 14.82 0.76
CA LEU A 63 3.00 13.85 1.82
C LEU A 63 2.16 12.58 1.62
N LYS A 64 0.88 12.71 1.24
CA LYS A 64 0.03 11.56 0.89
C LYS A 64 0.56 10.81 -0.33
N ALA A 65 1.11 11.51 -1.32
CA ALA A 65 1.73 10.87 -2.48
C ALA A 65 2.99 10.09 -2.08
N GLN A 66 3.87 10.68 -1.27
CA GLN A 66 5.06 10.02 -0.69
C GLN A 66 4.70 8.77 0.14
N PHE A 67 3.65 8.84 0.96
CA PHE A 67 3.19 7.68 1.71
C PHE A 67 2.66 6.56 0.80
N ARG A 68 1.92 6.91 -0.26
CA ARG A 68 1.44 5.90 -1.23
C ARG A 68 2.59 5.24 -1.97
N GLU A 69 3.57 6.00 -2.44
CA GLU A 69 4.76 5.47 -3.12
C GLU A 69 5.55 4.51 -2.21
N LYS A 70 5.73 4.87 -0.94
CA LYS A 70 6.39 3.98 0.05
C LYS A 70 5.60 2.70 0.31
N GLN A 71 4.27 2.79 0.42
CA GLN A 71 3.41 1.62 0.59
C GLN A 71 3.47 0.70 -0.62
N GLU A 72 3.47 1.24 -1.84
CA GLU A 72 3.61 0.44 -3.06
C GLU A 72 4.99 -0.24 -3.16
N ALA A 73 6.07 0.44 -2.74
CA ALA A 73 7.39 -0.14 -2.68
C ALA A 73 7.47 -1.28 -1.65
N GLN A 74 6.84 -1.12 -0.48
CA GLN A 74 6.74 -2.18 0.53
C GLN A 74 5.91 -3.38 0.03
N ARG A 75 4.76 -3.14 -0.61
CA ARG A 75 3.95 -4.20 -1.23
C ARG A 75 4.75 -4.98 -2.26
N LYS A 76 5.53 -4.30 -3.13
CA LYS A 76 6.41 -4.96 -4.10
C LYS A 76 7.51 -5.80 -3.43
N ALA A 77 8.05 -5.34 -2.31
CA ALA A 77 9.08 -6.08 -1.56
C ALA A 77 8.54 -7.32 -0.83
N LEU A 78 7.26 -7.33 -0.45
CA LEU A 78 6.63 -8.44 0.29
C LEU A 78 6.10 -9.57 -0.60
N ARG A 79 5.83 -9.30 -1.88
CA ARG A 79 5.40 -10.33 -2.87
C ARG A 79 6.25 -11.62 -2.89
N PRO A 80 7.60 -11.56 -2.94
CA PRO A 80 8.39 -12.79 -2.96
C PRO A 80 8.26 -13.58 -1.65
N LEU A 81 8.06 -12.91 -0.51
CA LEU A 81 7.93 -13.57 0.79
C LEU A 81 6.65 -14.42 0.84
N VAL A 82 5.54 -13.92 0.31
CA VAL A 82 4.27 -14.65 0.23
C VAL A 82 4.41 -15.90 -0.62
N ILE A 83 5.10 -15.81 -1.77
CA ILE A 83 5.36 -16.95 -2.65
C ILE A 83 6.19 -18.03 -1.93
N PHE A 84 7.23 -17.63 -1.20
CA PHE A 84 8.05 -18.56 -0.42
C PHE A 84 7.25 -19.25 0.68
N GLN A 85 6.33 -18.54 1.34
CA GLN A 85 5.50 -19.12 2.39
C GLN A 85 4.53 -20.16 1.85
N ILE A 86 3.94 -19.91 0.67
CA ILE A 86 3.08 -20.89 -0.02
C ILE A 86 3.89 -22.12 -0.44
N ALA A 87 5.06 -21.91 -1.04
CA ALA A 87 5.94 -23.00 -1.46
C ALA A 87 6.40 -23.86 -0.27
N ALA A 88 6.78 -23.24 0.84
CA ALA A 88 7.18 -23.94 2.06
C ALA A 88 6.01 -24.73 2.66
N GLY A 89 4.81 -24.15 2.72
CA GLY A 89 3.61 -24.84 3.20
C GLY A 89 3.22 -26.04 2.33
N ALA A 90 3.27 -25.88 1.01
CA ALA A 90 2.99 -26.96 0.06
C ALA A 90 4.01 -28.10 0.18
N LEU A 91 5.30 -27.78 0.29
CA LEU A 91 6.36 -28.77 0.47
C LEU A 91 6.20 -29.54 1.79
N LEU A 92 5.93 -28.84 2.89
CA LEU A 92 5.69 -29.49 4.18
C LEU A 92 4.46 -30.42 4.14
N GLY A 93 3.38 -29.98 3.50
CA GLY A 93 2.19 -30.83 3.30
C GLY A 93 2.49 -32.09 2.49
N LEU A 94 3.28 -31.97 1.43
CA LEU A 94 3.67 -33.09 0.57
C LEU A 94 4.59 -34.08 1.32
N VAL A 95 5.56 -33.57 2.10
CA VAL A 95 6.43 -34.40 2.94
C VAL A 95 5.62 -35.16 3.99
N LEU A 96 4.68 -34.48 4.66
CA LEU A 96 3.80 -35.13 5.64
C LEU A 96 2.93 -36.21 5.00
N LEU A 97 2.36 -35.95 3.82
CA LEU A 97 1.56 -36.91 3.07
C LEU A 97 2.37 -38.14 2.66
N PHE A 98 3.62 -37.93 2.23
CA PHE A 98 4.52 -39.00 1.85
C PHE A 98 4.90 -39.86 3.07
N LEU A 99 5.26 -39.23 4.18
CA LEU A 99 5.62 -39.92 5.42
C LEU A 99 4.44 -40.70 6.02
N THR A 100 3.22 -40.17 5.96
CA THR A 100 2.03 -40.89 6.44
C THR A 100 1.66 -42.07 5.54
N PHE A 101 1.83 -41.93 4.23
CA PHE A 101 1.58 -43.01 3.28
C PHE A 101 2.56 -44.17 3.47
N GLU A 102 3.86 -43.88 3.59
CA GLU A 102 4.89 -44.90 3.73
C GLU A 102 4.85 -45.59 5.10
N ASN A 103 4.59 -44.83 6.17
CA ASN A 103 4.57 -45.38 7.54
C ASN A 103 3.17 -45.79 8.01
N TRP A 104 2.22 -45.92 7.09
CA TRP A 104 0.82 -46.26 7.38
C TRP A 104 0.61 -47.47 8.30
N PRO A 105 1.27 -48.63 8.11
CA PRO A 105 1.06 -49.78 9.01
C PRO A 105 1.59 -49.55 10.43
N LEU A 106 2.65 -48.75 10.59
CA LEU A 106 3.21 -48.38 11.89
C LEU A 106 2.29 -47.40 12.63
N ILE A 107 1.72 -46.44 11.90
CA ILE A 107 0.74 -45.48 12.42
C ILE A 107 -0.52 -46.19 12.92
N GLN A 108 -0.99 -47.20 12.18
CA GLN A 108 -2.12 -48.02 12.62
C GLN A 108 -1.81 -48.77 13.92
N GLY A 109 -0.62 -49.39 14.03
CA GLY A 109 -0.21 -50.09 15.25
C GLY A 109 -0.15 -49.17 16.47
N LEU A 110 0.46 -48.00 16.32
CA LEU A 110 0.53 -46.98 17.39
C LEU A 110 -0.85 -46.45 17.76
N ALA A 111 -1.71 -46.16 16.78
CA ALA A 111 -3.07 -45.67 17.04
C ALA A 111 -3.90 -46.69 17.83
N ILE A 112 -3.80 -47.98 17.49
CA ILE A 112 -4.51 -49.05 18.20
C ILE A 112 -4.00 -49.18 19.65
N GLN A 113 -2.68 -49.09 19.87
CA GLN A 113 -2.11 -49.12 21.23
C GLN A 113 -2.52 -47.90 22.07
N LEU A 114 -2.43 -46.70 21.51
CA LEU A 114 -2.83 -45.45 22.18
C LEU A 114 -4.32 -45.42 22.52
N LEU A 115 -5.18 -45.98 21.67
CA LEU A 115 -6.61 -46.07 21.94
C LEU A 115 -6.95 -47.21 22.92
N ALA A 116 -6.16 -48.28 22.98
CA ALA A 116 -6.32 -49.35 23.96
C ALA A 116 -5.99 -48.89 25.39
N ASP A 117 -5.03 -47.98 25.55
CA ASP A 117 -4.66 -47.38 26.86
C ASP A 117 -5.49 -46.11 27.19
N GLY A 118 -6.36 -45.68 26.28
CA GLY A 118 -7.22 -44.50 26.45
C GLY A 118 -8.55 -44.79 27.15
N PRO A 119 -9.31 -43.76 27.54
CA PRO A 119 -10.63 -43.90 28.20
C PRO A 119 -11.74 -44.39 27.26
N PHE A 120 -11.43 -44.67 25.99
CA PHE A 120 -12.38 -45.05 24.96
C PHE A 120 -12.45 -46.58 24.83
N ASP A 121 -13.61 -47.15 25.13
CA ASP A 121 -13.86 -48.60 25.07
C ASP A 121 -13.87 -49.09 23.61
N THR A 122 -12.74 -49.63 23.16
CA THR A 122 -12.52 -50.11 21.78
C THR A 122 -13.21 -51.45 21.51
N THR A 123 -13.77 -52.12 22.52
CA THR A 123 -14.42 -53.45 22.40
C THR A 123 -15.73 -53.45 21.63
N LYS A 124 -16.33 -52.27 21.40
CA LYS A 124 -17.62 -52.10 20.68
C LYS A 124 -17.47 -51.73 19.21
N VAL A 125 -16.24 -51.59 18.72
CA VAL A 125 -15.97 -51.19 17.34
C VAL A 125 -15.50 -52.42 16.57
N GLU A 126 -16.18 -52.71 15.47
CA GLU A 126 -15.82 -53.81 14.57
C GLU A 126 -14.37 -53.59 14.06
N PRO A 127 -13.44 -54.55 14.23
CA PRO A 127 -12.01 -54.34 13.97
C PRO A 127 -11.70 -54.01 12.50
N ALA A 128 -12.63 -54.33 11.59
CA ALA A 128 -12.54 -53.96 10.17
C ALA A 128 -12.79 -52.46 9.90
N ALA A 129 -13.47 -51.74 10.80
CA ALA A 129 -13.83 -50.32 10.60
C ALA A 129 -12.75 -49.34 11.12
N PHE A 130 -11.91 -49.77 12.06
CA PHE A 130 -10.82 -48.98 12.62
C PHE A 130 -9.84 -48.37 11.59
N PRO A 131 -9.30 -49.11 10.61
CA PRO A 131 -8.40 -48.53 9.61
C PRO A 131 -9.10 -47.50 8.71
N ALA A 132 -10.40 -47.67 8.47
CA ALA A 132 -11.20 -46.73 7.68
C ALA A 132 -11.41 -45.40 8.42
N VAL A 133 -11.64 -45.42 9.73
CA VAL A 133 -11.80 -44.21 10.56
C VAL A 133 -10.50 -43.42 10.64
N VAL A 134 -9.37 -44.09 10.85
CA VAL A 134 -8.04 -43.43 10.90
C VAL A 134 -7.68 -42.83 9.54
N SER A 135 -7.98 -43.53 8.44
CA SER A 135 -7.84 -43.00 7.08
C SER A 135 -8.70 -41.75 6.87
N LEU A 136 -9.97 -41.79 7.27
CA LEU A 136 -10.89 -40.66 7.19
C LEU A 136 -10.36 -39.46 7.98
N MET A 137 -9.87 -39.66 9.21
CA MET A 137 -9.33 -38.58 10.04
C MET A 137 -8.05 -37.97 9.46
N SER A 138 -7.15 -38.79 8.92
CA SER A 138 -5.93 -38.30 8.28
C SER A 138 -6.24 -37.49 7.01
N VAL A 139 -7.15 -37.99 6.17
CA VAL A 139 -7.61 -37.28 4.96
C VAL A 139 -8.32 -35.98 5.32
N LEU A 140 -9.15 -35.98 6.36
CA LEU A 140 -9.87 -34.78 6.82
C LEU A 140 -8.90 -33.74 7.38
N PHE A 141 -7.85 -34.16 8.10
CA PHE A 141 -6.81 -33.27 8.59
C PHE A 141 -5.96 -32.67 7.47
N LEU A 142 -5.62 -33.46 6.45
CA LEU A 142 -4.91 -32.99 5.25
C LEU A 142 -5.77 -32.03 4.41
N MET A 143 -7.06 -32.34 4.23
CA MET A 143 -8.02 -31.44 3.59
C MET A 143 -8.14 -30.13 4.37
N LEU A 144 -8.26 -30.20 5.70
CA LEU A 144 -8.32 -29.01 6.53
C LEU A 144 -7.04 -28.18 6.45
N PHE A 145 -5.87 -28.82 6.41
CA PHE A 145 -4.58 -28.14 6.23
C PHE A 145 -4.47 -27.48 4.85
N LEU A 146 -4.92 -28.13 3.78
CA LEU A 146 -4.98 -27.57 2.42
C LEU A 146 -5.99 -26.42 2.33
N VAL A 147 -7.15 -26.53 2.97
CA VAL A 147 -8.15 -25.46 3.03
C VAL A 147 -7.61 -24.27 3.84
N LEU A 148 -6.92 -24.51 4.95
CA LEU A 148 -6.36 -23.45 5.79
C LEU A 148 -5.24 -22.71 5.05
N THR A 149 -4.36 -23.44 4.36
CA THR A 149 -3.31 -22.85 3.52
C THR A 149 -3.91 -22.08 2.35
N PHE A 150 -4.95 -22.61 1.70
CA PHE A 150 -5.69 -21.89 0.66
C PHE A 150 -6.37 -20.61 1.18
N LEU A 151 -7.04 -20.67 2.33
CA LEU A 151 -7.70 -19.52 2.96
C LEU A 151 -6.70 -18.45 3.43
N LEU A 152 -5.55 -18.86 3.97
CA LEU A 152 -4.45 -17.94 4.30
C LEU A 152 -3.93 -17.25 3.05
N THR A 153 -3.80 -18.00 1.95
CA THR A 153 -3.35 -17.48 0.65
C THR A 153 -4.38 -16.54 0.01
N SER A 154 -5.67 -16.91 0.04
CA SER A 154 -6.74 -16.08 -0.49
C SER A 154 -6.95 -14.83 0.35
N ASN A 155 -6.83 -14.93 1.68
CA ASN A 155 -6.88 -13.78 2.55
C ASN A 155 -5.70 -12.85 2.28
N SER A 156 -4.46 -13.36 2.17
CA SER A 156 -3.31 -12.53 1.79
C SER A 156 -3.50 -11.82 0.44
N PHE A 157 -4.17 -12.46 -0.51
CA PHE A 157 -4.49 -11.86 -1.82
C PHE A 157 -5.60 -10.81 -1.73
N VAL A 158 -6.64 -11.01 -0.89
CA VAL A 158 -7.73 -10.04 -0.67
C VAL A 158 -7.24 -8.75 0.02
N TRP A 159 -6.13 -8.78 0.75
CA TRP A 159 -5.51 -7.55 1.29
C TRP A 159 -4.66 -6.78 0.25
N GLU A 160 -4.49 -7.31 -0.96
CA GLU A 160 -3.72 -6.67 -2.04
C GLU A 160 -4.56 -5.84 -3.01
N ASP A 161 -5.89 -6.06 -3.10
CA ASP A 161 -6.86 -5.25 -3.86
C ASP A 161 -7.43 -4.08 -3.04
#